data_AF-A0A4Z2E3X8-F1
#
_entry.id   AF-A0A4Z2E3X8-F1
#
_cell.length_a   1.000
_cell.length_b   1.000
_cell.length_c   1.000
_cell.angle_alpha   90.00
_cell.angle_beta   90.00
_cell.angle_gamma   90.00
#
_symmetry.space_group_name_H-M   'P 1'
#
loop_
_entity.id
_entity.type
_entity.pdbx_description
1 polymer ?
#
loop_
_entity_poly.entity_id
_entity_poly.type
_entity_poly.pdbx_seq_one_letter_code
_entity_poly.pdbx_strand_id
1 'polypeptide(L)' 'MSYWGNFARTGSPNGDGLAHWPKYGAEEDYLSIDLKEQVTRQHLKKDRIVFLTRTVPEKIRQHKEKEERNEL' A
#
# COMPACT_ATOMS: atom_id res chain seq x y z
N MET A 1 21.17 5.09 2.72
CA MET A 1 20.60 5.53 4.02
C MET A 1 20.06 6.96 4.02
N SER A 2 20.31 7.79 2.99
CA SER A 2 19.96 9.22 2.98
C SER A 2 18.47 9.53 3.18
N TYR A 3 17.56 8.81 2.51
CA TYR A 3 16.11 9.00 2.69
C TYR A 3 15.67 8.88 4.17
N TRP A 4 16.08 7.80 4.85
CA TRP A 4 15.74 7.58 6.25
C TRP A 4 16.39 8.61 7.18
N GLY A 5 17.64 8.97 6.92
CA GLY A 5 18.34 10.01 7.69
C GLY A 5 17.69 11.39 7.58
N ASN A 6 17.21 11.74 6.38
CA ASN A 6 16.47 12.99 6.16
C ASN A 6 15.12 12.96 6.89
N PHE A 7 14.37 11.87 6.74
CA PHE A 7 13.07 11.72 7.40
C PHE A 7 13.19 11.83 8.92
N ALA A 8 14.17 11.17 9.53
CA ALA A 8 14.39 11.25 10.97
C ALA A 8 14.71 12.67 11.48
N ARG A 9 15.33 13.52 10.64
CA ARG A 9 15.74 14.88 11.01
C ARG A 9 14.68 15.93 10.76
N THR A 10 13.92 15.81 9.66
CA THR A 10 13.04 16.89 9.16
C THR A 10 11.59 16.46 8.97
N GLY A 11 11.28 15.17 9.10
CA GLY A 11 9.98 14.60 8.73
C GLY A 11 9.76 14.45 7.22
N SER A 12 10.75 14.82 6.38
CA SER A 12 10.71 14.62 4.93
C SER A 12 11.89 13.76 4.49
N PRO A 13 11.66 12.69 3.70
CA PRO A 13 12.74 11.86 3.18
C PRO A 13 13.54 12.56 2.06
N ASN A 14 12.98 13.61 1.45
CA ASN A 14 13.55 14.28 0.28
C ASN A 14 14.84 15.07 0.61
N GLY A 15 15.73 15.19 -0.37
CA GLY A 15 16.97 15.95 -0.29
C GLY A 15 17.70 15.98 -1.62
N ASP A 16 18.77 16.78 -1.71
CA ASP A 16 19.50 17.00 -2.96
C ASP A 16 20.09 15.70 -3.52
N GLY A 17 19.98 15.52 -4.83
CA GLY A 17 20.49 14.34 -5.55
C GLY A 17 19.66 13.05 -5.35
N LEU A 18 18.55 13.10 -4.62
CA LEU A 18 17.63 11.97 -4.45
C LEU A 18 16.42 12.10 -5.39
N ALA A 19 15.92 10.97 -5.90
CA ALA A 19 14.64 10.94 -6.57
C ALA A 19 13.54 11.41 -5.60
N HIS A 20 12.55 12.14 -6.12
CA HIS A 20 11.47 12.67 -5.31
C HIS A 20 10.63 11.53 -4.71
N TRP A 21 10.50 11.51 -3.38
CA TRP A 21 9.61 10.61 -2.65
C TRP A 21 8.31 11.37 -2.34
N PRO A 22 7.21 11.05 -3.04
CA PRO A 22 5.93 11.74 -2.83
C PRO A 22 5.31 11.37 -1.49
N LYS A 23 4.56 12.31 -0.91
CA LYS A 23 3.74 12.01 0.26
C LYS A 23 2.61 11.08 -0.15
N TYR A 24 2.44 9.97 0.56
CA TYR A 24 1.32 9.07 0.32
C TYR A 24 -0.02 9.79 0.54
N GLY A 25 -0.94 9.66 -0.43
CA GLY A 25 -2.20 10.38 -0.48
C GLY A 25 -3.26 9.62 -1.28
N ALA A 26 -4.30 10.33 -1.75
CA ALA A 26 -5.43 9.73 -2.46
C ALA A 26 -5.03 8.99 -3.75
N GLU A 27 -3.99 9.47 -4.44
CA GLU A 27 -3.44 8.85 -5.65
C GLU A 27 -2.57 7.61 -5.35
N GLU A 28 -2.35 7.31 -4.07
CA GLU A 28 -1.55 6.17 -3.60
C GLU A 28 -0.13 6.12 -4.21
N ASP A 29 0.44 7.29 -4.49
CA ASP A 29 1.81 7.43 -4.97
C ASP A 29 2.80 6.87 -3.93
N TYR A 30 3.76 6.08 -4.41
CA TYR A 30 4.85 5.55 -3.61
C TYR A 30 6.15 5.56 -4.41
N LEU A 31 7.28 5.63 -3.69
CA LEU A 31 8.60 5.47 -4.30
C LEU A 31 8.94 3.98 -4.35
N SER A 32 9.13 3.43 -5.55
CA SER A 32 9.76 2.12 -5.76
C SER A 32 11.25 2.28 -5.49
N ILE A 33 11.80 1.53 -4.53
CA ILE A 33 13.23 1.56 -4.21
C ILE A 33 13.84 0.26 -4.71
N ASP A 34 14.37 0.30 -5.92
CA ASP A 34 15.00 -0.84 -6.58
C ASP A 34 16.53 -0.66 -6.64
N LEU A 35 17.25 -1.75 -6.92
CA LEU A 35 18.72 -1.75 -7.00
C LEU A 35 19.27 -0.81 -8.08
N LYS A 36 18.50 -0.60 -9.17
CA LYS A 36 18.94 0.17 -10.33
C LYS A 36 18.43 1.61 -10.33
N GLU A 37 17.22 1.82 -9.84
CA GLU A 37 16.57 3.13 -9.90
C GLU A 37 15.52 3.29 -8.80
N GLN A 38 15.19 4.55 -8.52
CA GLN A 38 14.10 4.92 -7.63
C GLN A 38 13.07 5.70 -8.44
N VAL A 39 11.89 5.12 -8.59
CA VAL A 39 10.83 5.67 -9.46
C VAL A 39 9.50 5.74 -8.74
N THR A 40 8.77 6.83 -8.95
CA THR A 40 7.42 6.97 -8.44
C THR A 40 6.49 6.04 -9.20
N ARG A 41 5.67 5.31 -8.45
CA ARG A 41 4.62 4.42 -8.95
C ARG A 41 3.35 4.66 -8.13
N GLN A 42 2.24 4.11 -8.59
CA GLN A 42 0.95 4.23 -7.91
C GLN A 42 0.38 2.86 -7.59
N HIS A 43 -0.53 2.81 -6.62
CA HIS A 43 -1.39 1.65 -6.36
C HIS A 43 -0.63 0.35 -6.03
N LEU A 44 0.26 0.39 -5.03
CA LEU A 44 1.11 -0.74 -4.67
C LEU A 44 0.27 -2.00 -4.34
N LYS A 45 0.40 -3.04 -5.19
CA LYS A 45 -0.29 -4.34 -5.02
C LYS A 45 -1.81 -4.21 -4.85
N LYS A 46 -2.44 -3.23 -5.52
CA LYS A 46 -3.88 -2.91 -5.42
C LYS A 46 -4.78 -4.13 -5.37
N ASP A 47 -4.66 -5.04 -6.34
CA ASP A 47 -5.53 -6.21 -6.45
C ASP A 47 -5.42 -7.14 -5.24
N ARG A 48 -4.21 -7.32 -4.70
CA ARG A 48 -3.99 -8.13 -3.49
C ARG A 48 -4.57 -7.46 -2.25
N ILE A 49 -4.42 -6.14 -2.12
CA ILE A 49 -5.00 -5.38 -1.01
C ILE A 49 -6.53 -5.46 -1.05
N VAL A 50 -7.14 -5.25 -2.23
CA VAL A 50 -8.59 -5.35 -2.42
C VAL A 50 -9.08 -6.75 -2.10
N PHE A 51 -8.38 -7.78 -2.58
CA PHE A 51 -8.73 -9.17 -2.28
C PHE A 51 -8.74 -9.45 -0.78
N LEU A 52 -7.68 -9.07 -0.05
CA LEU A 52 -7.55 -9.35 1.38
C LEU A 52 -8.51 -8.53 2.24
N THR A 53 -8.74 -7.26 1.90
CA THR A 53 -9.51 -6.34 2.75
C THR A 53 -11.00 -6.28 2.43
N ARG A 54 -11.40 -6.64 1.20
CA ARG A 54 -12.80 -6.62 0.75
C ARG A 54 -13.30 -8.03 0.45
N THR A 55 -12.67 -8.70 -0.52
CA THR A 55 -13.19 -9.96 -1.05
C THR A 55 -13.20 -11.10 -0.03
N VAL A 56 -12.13 -11.26 0.75
CA VAL A 56 -12.05 -12.34 1.75
C VAL A 56 -13.11 -12.17 2.85
N PRO A 57 -13.24 -11.00 3.52
CA PRO A 57 -14.31 -10.78 4.50
C PRO A 57 -15.72 -10.98 3.93
N GLU A 58 -15.98 -10.48 2.73
CA GLU A 58 -17.29 -10.65 2.06
C GLU A 58 -17.63 -12.12 1.83
N LYS A 59 -16.66 -12.91 1.34
CA LYS A 59 -16.87 -14.36 1.13
C LYS A 59 -17.09 -15.11 2.43
N ILE A 60 -16.37 -14.75 3.50
CA ILE A 60 -16.57 -15.36 4.83
C ILE A 60 -17.99 -15.09 5.32
N ARG A 61 -18.48 -13.84 5.19
CA ARG A 61 -19.85 -13.49 5.58
C ARG A 61 -20.88 -14.28 4.77
N GLN A 62 -20.73 -14.33 3.44
CA GLN A 62 -21.63 -15.09 2.56
C GLN A 62 -21.66 -16.59 2.89
N HIS A 63 -20.52 -17.15 3.30
CA HIS A 63 -20.45 -18.55 3.72
C HIS A 63 -21.26 -18.79 4.99
N LYS A 64 -21.05 -17.96 6.02
CA LYS A 64 -21.78 -18.06 7.30
C LYS A 64 -23.28 -17.91 7.12
N GLU A 65 -23.73 -16.90 6.36
CA GLU A 65 -25.15 -16.70 6.05
C GLU A 65 -25.76 -17.88 5.27
N LYS A 66 -24.95 -18.61 4.50
CA LYS A 66 -25.39 -19.82 3.79
C LYS A 66 -25.49 -21.03 4.70
N GLU A 67 -24.57 -21.20 5.64
CA GLU A 67 -24.63 -22.24 6.66
C GLU A 67 -25.87 -22.05 7.55
N GLU A 68 -26.06 -20.85 8.09
CA GLU A 68 -27.22 -20.51 8.94
C GLU A 68 -28.57 -20.75 8.24
N ARG A 69 -28.68 -20.41 6.95
CA ARG A 69 -29.90 -20.68 6.16
C ARG A 69 -30.13 -22.16 5.89
N ASN A 70 -29.07 -22.96 5.79
CA ASN A 70 -29.19 -24.40 5.52
C ASN A 70 -29.52 -25.21 6.79
N GLU A 71 -29.35 -24.62 7.99
CA GLU A 71 -29.65 -25.22 9.29
C GLU A 71 -31.09 -24.96 9.78
N LEU A 72 -31.87 -24.16 9.05
CA LEU A 72 -33.28 -23.82 9.29
C LEU A 72 -34.22 -24.59 8.34
#